data_AF-A0A7S4UGC6-F1
#
_entry.id   AF-A0A7S4UGC6-F1
#
_cell.length_a   1.000
_cell.length_b   1.000
_cell.length_c   1.000
_cell.angle_alpha   90.00
_cell.angle_beta   90.00
_cell.angle_gamma   90.00
#
_symmetry.space_group_name_H-M   'P 1'
#
loop_
_entity.id
_entity.type
_entity.pdbx_description
1 polymer ?
#
loop_
_entity_poly.entity_id
_entity_poly.type
_entity_poly.pdbx_seq_one_letter_code
_entity_poly.pdbx_strand_id
1 'polypeptide(L)'
;LSAAVAVMQFNGFELPDPGALGLYERTSMIAHSCCPTAEFAFVDGDTVVVTALTGMEAGEEVTVSYLEPAGLLQSTPLRRSRLEGWLFTCRCQRCTWPADLARGFCCVDPGCRGTCFIPSVREDSDAHEAQAALATQPCDACGEELRG
;
A
#
# COMPACT_ATOMS: atom_id res chain seq x y z
N LEU A 1 27.24 10.24 -1.91
CA LEU A 1 27.24 8.82 -1.51
C LEU A 1 27.86 8.01 -2.64
N SER A 2 28.61 6.93 -2.36
CA SER A 2 29.06 6.02 -3.41
C SER A 2 27.87 5.27 -4.01
N ALA A 3 27.95 4.90 -5.29
CA ALA A 3 26.88 4.18 -5.98
C ALA A 3 26.48 2.86 -5.27
N ALA A 4 27.46 2.15 -4.72
CA ALA A 4 27.22 0.90 -3.98
C ALA A 4 26.37 1.11 -2.71
N VAL A 5 26.61 2.20 -1.96
CA VAL A 5 25.79 2.50 -0.76
C VAL A 5 24.37 2.83 -1.16
N ALA A 6 24.16 3.56 -2.26
CA ALA A 6 22.82 3.84 -2.78
C ALA A 6 22.10 2.55 -3.20
N VAL A 7 22.78 1.64 -3.90
CA VAL A 7 22.21 0.33 -4.27
C VAL A 7 21.73 -0.43 -3.03
N MET A 8 22.57 -0.54 -2.00
CA MET A 8 22.21 -1.20 -0.73
C MET A 8 21.05 -0.51 -0.03
N GLN A 9 21.00 0.83 -0.03
CA GLN A 9 19.95 1.59 0.64
C GLN A 9 18.55 1.33 0.06
N PHE A 10 18.44 1.19 -1.27
CA PHE A 10 17.13 1.05 -1.93
C PHE A 10 16.74 -0.41 -2.24
N ASN A 11 17.72 -1.32 -2.27
CA ASN A 11 17.51 -2.71 -2.71
C ASN A 11 18.00 -3.76 -1.69
N GLY A 12 18.63 -3.33 -0.61
CA GLY A 12 19.14 -4.23 0.43
C GLY A 12 18.00 -4.81 1.26
N PHE A 13 18.09 -6.09 1.56
CA PHE A 13 17.17 -6.79 2.46
C PHE A 13 17.90 -7.16 3.75
N GLU A 14 17.24 -6.98 4.89
CA GLU A 14 17.77 -7.44 6.18
C GLU A 14 17.83 -8.97 6.22
N LEU A 15 18.99 -9.50 6.62
CA LEU A 15 19.21 -10.93 6.83
C LEU A 15 19.05 -11.29 8.32
N PRO A 16 18.94 -12.58 8.68
CA PRO A 16 18.78 -13.01 10.07
C PRO A 16 19.91 -12.57 10.99
N ASP A 17 21.13 -12.46 10.46
CA ASP A 17 22.27 -11.94 11.20
C ASP A 17 22.12 -10.42 11.42
N PRO A 18 22.09 -9.93 12.67
CA PRO A 18 21.84 -8.52 12.94
C PRO A 18 22.81 -7.58 12.23
N GLY A 19 22.27 -6.67 11.42
CA GLY A 19 23.05 -5.69 10.66
C GLY A 19 23.62 -6.23 9.33
N ALA A 20 23.38 -7.50 8.99
CA ALA A 20 23.71 -8.03 7.69
C ALA A 20 22.62 -7.68 6.66
N LEU A 21 23.05 -7.31 5.46
CA LEU A 21 22.18 -6.99 4.33
C LEU A 21 22.51 -7.89 3.14
N GLY A 22 21.47 -8.39 2.47
CA GLY A 22 21.56 -9.16 1.23
C GLY A 22 21.05 -8.37 0.02
N LEU A 23 21.57 -8.70 -1.17
CA LEU A 23 21.07 -8.20 -2.45
C LEU A 23 20.58 -9.38 -3.29
N TYR A 24 19.36 -9.26 -3.80
CA TYR A 24 18.71 -10.30 -4.59
C TYR A 24 18.28 -9.70 -5.92
N GLU A 25 19.11 -9.84 -6.94
CA GLU A 25 18.96 -9.17 -8.24
C GLU A 25 17.52 -9.24 -8.79
N ARG A 26 16.94 -10.45 -8.85
CA ARG A 26 15.58 -10.65 -9.38
C ARG A 26 14.51 -10.03 -8.50
N THR A 27 14.64 -10.16 -7.18
CA THR A 27 13.68 -9.58 -6.22
C THR A 27 13.72 -8.05 -6.25
N SER A 28 14.91 -7.46 -6.42
CA SER A 28 15.10 -6.02 -6.53
C SER A 28 14.47 -5.40 -7.79
N MET A 29 14.10 -6.21 -8.79
CA MET A 29 13.37 -5.74 -9.98
C MET A 29 11.85 -5.69 -9.78
N ILE A 30 11.32 -6.29 -8.71
CA ILE A 30 9.88 -6.39 -8.47
C ILE A 30 9.37 -5.08 -7.89
N ALA A 31 8.40 -4.45 -8.57
CA ALA A 31 7.84 -3.18 -8.15
C ALA A 31 6.95 -3.30 -6.90
N HIS A 32 6.77 -2.16 -6.23
CA HIS A 32 5.86 -2.03 -5.10
C HIS A 32 4.37 -1.94 -5.53
N SER A 33 3.50 -2.65 -4.82
CA SER A 33 2.06 -2.37 -4.79
C SER A 33 1.50 -2.51 -3.36
N CYS A 34 0.56 -1.63 -2.97
CA CYS A 34 -0.21 -1.78 -1.73
C CYS A 34 -1.35 -2.82 -1.83
N CYS A 35 -1.56 -3.37 -3.03
CA CYS A 35 -2.38 -4.54 -3.33
C CYS A 35 -1.53 -5.46 -4.22
N PRO A 36 -0.55 -6.16 -3.63
CA PRO A 36 0.46 -6.87 -4.39
C PRO A 36 -0.10 -8.15 -5.02
N THR A 37 0.50 -8.58 -6.12
CA THR A 37 0.18 -9.86 -6.79
C THR A 37 0.93 -11.04 -6.18
N ALA A 38 2.02 -10.77 -5.46
CA ALA A 38 2.82 -11.76 -4.77
C ALA A 38 3.29 -11.28 -3.38
N GLU A 39 3.64 -12.22 -2.51
CA GLU A 39 4.43 -11.97 -1.30
C GLU A 39 5.85 -12.50 -1.47
N PHE A 40 6.78 -12.03 -0.62
CA PHE A 40 8.10 -12.64 -0.51
C PHE A 40 8.38 -13.03 0.94
N ALA A 41 9.13 -14.11 1.11
CA ALA A 41 9.59 -14.58 2.41
C ALA A 41 11.03 -15.09 2.31
N PHE A 42 11.76 -15.00 3.43
CA PHE A 42 13.05 -15.66 3.59
C PHE A 42 12.84 -17.09 4.08
N VAL A 43 13.39 -18.06 3.35
CA VAL A 43 13.51 -19.47 3.76
C VAL A 43 14.98 -19.79 3.94
N ASP A 44 15.29 -20.72 4.85
CA ASP A 44 16.65 -21.16 5.17
C ASP A 44 17.64 -20.01 5.50
N GLY A 45 17.11 -18.85 5.89
CA GLY A 45 17.85 -17.68 6.35
C GLY A 45 18.29 -16.72 5.25
N ASP A 46 18.58 -17.19 4.04
CA ASP A 46 19.14 -16.35 2.97
C ASP A 46 18.48 -16.54 1.61
N THR A 47 17.46 -17.38 1.50
CA THR A 47 16.80 -17.67 0.23
C THR A 47 15.47 -16.93 0.16
N VAL A 48 15.30 -16.06 -0.84
CA VAL A 48 14.04 -15.36 -1.06
C VAL A 48 13.12 -16.22 -1.92
N VAL A 49 11.94 -16.53 -1.39
CA VAL A 49 10.84 -17.17 -2.13
C VAL A 49 9.78 -16.11 -2.40
N VAL A 50 9.38 -15.98 -3.67
CA VAL A 50 8.28 -15.11 -4.10
C VAL A 50 7.10 -15.99 -4.48
N THR A 51 5.97 -15.81 -3.82
CA THR A 51 4.77 -16.65 -3.96
C THR A 51 3.60 -15.79 -4.43
N ALA A 52 2.92 -16.21 -5.50
CA ALA A 52 1.73 -15.52 -5.98
C ALA A 52 0.59 -15.61 -4.96
N LEU A 53 -0.09 -14.49 -4.72
CA LEU A 53 -1.25 -14.39 -3.83
C LEU A 53 -2.59 -14.59 -4.55
N THR A 54 -2.58 -14.51 -5.87
CA THR A 54 -3.74 -14.66 -6.76
C THR A 54 -3.36 -15.51 -7.96
N GLY A 55 -4.37 -16.04 -8.66
CA GLY A 55 -4.16 -16.57 -10.02
C GLY A 55 -3.63 -15.45 -10.92
N MET A 56 -2.64 -15.78 -11.75
CA MET A 56 -2.00 -14.83 -12.66
C MET A 56 -1.91 -15.41 -14.07
N GLU A 57 -2.05 -14.53 -15.06
CA GLU A 57 -1.86 -14.84 -16.47
C GLU A 57 -0.45 -14.46 -16.97
N ALA A 58 -0.02 -15.08 -18.06
CA ALA A 58 1.27 -14.77 -18.66
C ALA A 58 1.32 -13.31 -19.15
N GLY A 59 2.32 -12.55 -18.69
CA GLY A 59 2.49 -11.14 -19.02
C GLY A 59 1.97 -10.18 -17.95
N GLU A 60 1.26 -10.67 -16.92
CA GLU A 60 0.91 -9.85 -15.77
C GLU A 60 2.13 -9.50 -14.90
N GLU A 61 2.11 -8.31 -14.31
CA GLU A 61 3.20 -7.81 -13.49
C GLU A 61 3.22 -8.51 -12.11
N VAL A 62 4.39 -9.01 -11.73
CA VAL A 62 4.65 -9.43 -10.35
C VAL A 62 4.98 -8.19 -9.53
N THR A 63 4.23 -7.97 -8.45
CA THR A 63 4.43 -6.87 -7.50
C THR A 63 4.41 -7.39 -6.07
N VAL A 64 5.19 -6.76 -5.19
CA VAL A 64 5.23 -7.07 -3.75
C VAL A 64 4.97 -5.82 -2.91
N SER A 65 4.71 -5.99 -1.62
CA SER A 65 4.69 -4.86 -0.69
C SER A 65 6.10 -4.58 -0.16
N TYR A 66 6.51 -3.31 -0.16
CA TYR A 66 7.74 -2.86 0.53
C TYR A 66 7.42 -2.48 1.98
N LEU A 67 6.14 -2.41 2.32
CA LEU A 67 5.66 -2.18 3.66
C LEU A 67 5.45 -3.53 4.36
N GLU A 68 5.73 -3.55 5.65
CA GLU A 68 5.31 -4.65 6.53
C GLU A 68 3.78 -4.83 6.51
N PRO A 69 3.26 -6.03 6.85
CA PRO A 69 1.83 -6.30 6.86
C PRO A 69 1.00 -5.28 7.66
N ALA A 70 1.49 -4.83 8.81
CA ALA A 70 0.82 -3.80 9.60
C ALA A 70 0.78 -2.44 8.89
N GLY A 71 1.81 -2.10 8.11
CA GLY A 71 1.84 -0.91 7.27
C GLY A 71 0.77 -0.95 6.17
N LEU A 72 0.47 -2.13 5.63
CA LEU A 72 -0.62 -2.29 4.67
C LEU A 72 -2.00 -2.00 5.27
N LEU A 73 -2.20 -2.06 6.59
CA LEU A 73 -3.50 -1.74 7.21
C LEU A 73 -3.74 -0.23 7.39
N GLN A 74 -2.73 0.60 7.12
CA GLN A 74 -2.83 2.04 7.30
C GLN A 74 -3.52 2.75 6.13
N SER A 75 -3.92 4.01 6.36
CA SER A 75 -4.52 4.90 5.35
C SER A 75 -3.60 5.18 4.18
N THR A 76 -4.16 5.58 3.03
CA THR A 76 -3.38 5.89 1.82
C THR A 76 -2.27 6.93 2.06
N PRO A 77 -2.52 8.05 2.78
CA PRO A 77 -1.46 9.02 3.09
C PRO A 77 -0.33 8.43 3.93
N LEU A 78 -0.64 7.60 4.93
CA LEU A 78 0.38 6.99 5.79
C LEU A 78 1.22 5.95 5.02
N ARG A 79 0.60 5.15 4.16
CA ARG A 79 1.35 4.22 3.28
C ARG A 79 2.30 4.96 2.36
N ARG A 80 1.85 6.06 1.74
CA ARG A 80 2.71 6.91 0.88
C ARG A 80 3.86 7.53 1.66
N SER A 81 3.60 8.05 2.86
CA SER A 81 4.65 8.63 3.70
C SER A 81 5.73 7.61 4.07
N ARG A 82 5.35 6.37 4.37
CA ARG A 82 6.33 5.29 4.61
C ARG A 82 7.15 4.90 3.37
N LEU A 83 6.65 5.18 2.16
CA LEU A 83 7.33 4.90 0.90
C LEU A 83 8.19 6.06 0.39
N GLU A 84 8.17 7.23 1.05
CA GLU A 84 8.97 8.40 0.66
C GLU A 84 10.47 8.06 0.55
N GLY A 85 10.94 7.11 1.37
CA GLY A 85 12.31 6.58 1.33
C GLY A 85 12.71 5.92 0.01
N TRP A 86 11.77 5.54 -0.86
CA TRP A 86 12.04 4.99 -2.20
C TRP A 86 11.87 6.03 -3.31
N LEU A 87 11.64 7.30 -2.97
CA LEU A 87 11.62 8.43 -3.90
C LEU A 87 10.55 8.32 -5.00
N PHE A 88 9.41 7.72 -4.69
CA PHE A 88 8.24 7.70 -5.56
C PHE A 88 6.95 7.90 -4.75
N THR A 89 5.88 8.36 -5.41
CA THR A 89 4.54 8.29 -4.82
C THR A 89 3.78 7.09 -5.36
N CYS A 90 3.29 6.23 -4.47
CA CYS A 90 2.54 5.04 -4.86
C CYS A 90 1.21 5.39 -5.55
N ARG A 91 1.05 4.85 -6.78
CA ARG A 91 -0.13 5.00 -7.65
C ARG A 91 -0.77 3.64 -8.01
N CYS A 92 -0.52 2.59 -7.22
CA CYS A 92 -1.21 1.31 -7.40
C CYS A 92 -2.74 1.45 -7.27
N GLN A 93 -3.50 0.46 -7.75
CA GLN A 93 -4.97 0.45 -7.76
C GLN A 93 -5.59 0.84 -6.40
N ARG A 94 -5.00 0.37 -5.30
CA ARG A 94 -5.48 0.68 -3.95
C ARG A 94 -5.22 2.14 -3.54
N CYS A 95 -4.10 2.72 -3.96
CA CYS A 95 -3.75 4.11 -3.65
C CYS A 95 -4.45 5.13 -4.57
N THR A 96 -4.94 4.68 -5.73
CA THR A 96 -5.76 5.48 -6.66
C THR A 96 -7.25 5.25 -6.49
N TRP A 97 -7.65 4.30 -5.63
CA TRP A 97 -9.05 4.05 -5.33
C TRP A 97 -9.73 5.30 -4.74
N PRO A 98 -10.95 5.66 -5.17
CA PRO A 98 -11.63 6.87 -4.70
C PRO A 98 -11.89 6.93 -3.19
N ALA A 99 -11.92 5.77 -2.54
CA ALA A 99 -12.17 5.61 -1.10
C ALA A 99 -10.93 5.10 -0.36
N ASP A 100 -10.71 5.55 0.86
CA ASP A 100 -9.72 4.94 1.75
C ASP A 100 -10.36 3.83 2.57
N LEU A 101 -10.21 2.60 2.10
CA LEU A 101 -10.82 1.41 2.71
C LEU A 101 -10.32 1.12 4.13
N ALA A 102 -9.24 1.76 4.59
CA ALA A 102 -8.76 1.66 5.97
C ALA A 102 -9.45 2.64 6.93
N ARG A 103 -10.28 3.57 6.42
CA ARG A 103 -10.95 4.62 7.18
C ARG A 103 -12.45 4.61 6.89
N GLY A 104 -13.12 3.55 7.35
CA GLY A 104 -14.56 3.36 7.21
C GLY A 104 -15.31 3.47 8.55
N PHE A 105 -16.54 3.99 8.49
CA PHE A 105 -17.47 4.08 9.60
C PHE A 105 -18.74 3.29 9.27
N CYS A 106 -19.35 2.65 10.27
CA CYS A 106 -20.63 1.98 10.07
C CYS A 106 -21.71 2.98 9.64
N CYS A 107 -22.60 2.57 8.74
CA CYS A 107 -23.76 3.37 8.36
C CYS A 107 -24.65 3.70 9.58
N VAL A 108 -25.27 4.89 9.56
CA VAL A 108 -26.16 5.37 10.62
C VAL A 108 -27.59 4.83 10.52
N ASP A 109 -28.00 4.35 9.33
CA ASP A 109 -29.35 3.82 9.11
C ASP A 109 -29.54 2.48 9.85
N PRO A 110 -30.51 2.38 10.80
CA PRO A 110 -30.76 1.16 11.55
C PRO A 110 -31.06 -0.03 10.64
N GLY A 111 -30.18 -1.03 10.66
CA GLY A 111 -30.32 -2.25 9.87
C GLY A 111 -29.50 -2.27 8.58
N CYS A 112 -28.92 -1.14 8.18
CA CYS A 112 -27.90 -1.11 7.14
C CYS A 112 -26.58 -1.70 7.68
N ARG A 113 -25.91 -2.52 6.86
CA ARG A 113 -24.59 -3.11 7.15
C ARG A 113 -23.46 -2.51 6.31
N GLY A 114 -23.75 -1.42 5.61
CA GLY A 114 -22.78 -0.75 4.78
C GLY A 114 -21.83 0.14 5.57
N THR A 115 -20.84 0.67 4.86
CA THR A 115 -19.74 1.46 5.39
C THR A 115 -19.66 2.79 4.65
N CYS A 116 -19.44 3.88 5.40
CA CYS A 116 -19.14 5.20 4.87
C CYS A 116 -17.63 5.42 4.98
N PHE A 117 -16.93 5.46 3.84
CA PHE A 117 -15.47 5.60 3.81
C PHE A 117 -15.03 7.05 3.67
N ILE A 118 -13.87 7.40 4.23
CA ILE A 118 -13.22 8.68 3.93
C ILE A 118 -12.73 8.67 2.47
N PRO A 119 -12.98 9.73 1.68
CA PRO A 119 -12.44 9.82 0.33
C PRO A 119 -10.91 9.82 0.34
N SER A 120 -10.31 9.22 -0.70
CA SER A 120 -8.87 9.28 -0.93
C SER A 120 -8.47 10.68 -1.41
N VAL A 121 -7.39 11.23 -0.84
CA VAL A 121 -6.82 12.50 -1.31
C VAL A 121 -6.19 12.29 -2.69
N ARG A 122 -6.68 13.03 -3.69
CA ARG A 122 -6.11 13.02 -5.05
C ARG A 122 -4.96 14.03 -5.10
N GLU A 123 -3.85 13.70 -5.76
CA GLU A 123 -2.66 14.58 -5.76
C GLU A 123 -2.92 15.93 -6.46
N ASP A 124 -3.90 15.98 -7.37
CA ASP A 124 -4.27 17.18 -8.13
C ASP A 124 -5.32 18.06 -7.42
N SER A 125 -5.76 17.69 -6.21
CA SER A 125 -6.83 18.41 -5.50
C SER A 125 -6.28 19.66 -4.80
N ASP A 126 -6.89 20.82 -5.04
CA ASP A 126 -6.54 22.07 -4.36
C ASP A 126 -6.66 21.93 -2.83
N ALA A 127 -5.91 22.74 -2.07
CA ALA A 127 -5.93 22.72 -0.60
C ALA A 127 -7.35 22.93 0.02
N HIS A 128 -8.27 23.52 -0.74
CA HIS A 128 -9.68 23.67 -0.38
C HIS A 128 -10.47 22.35 -0.46
N GLU A 129 -10.17 21.48 -1.43
CA GLU A 129 -10.74 20.12 -1.56
C GLU A 129 -10.20 19.19 -0.46
N ALA A 130 -8.97 19.40 0.00
CA ALA A 130 -8.40 18.68 1.15
C ALA A 130 -9.17 18.95 2.46
N GLN A 131 -9.85 20.09 2.60
CA GLN A 131 -10.75 20.39 3.72
C GLN A 131 -12.16 19.82 3.53
N ALA A 132 -12.61 19.59 2.28
CA ALA A 132 -13.81 18.81 1.99
C ALA A 132 -13.64 17.30 2.32
N ALA A 133 -12.39 16.83 2.46
CA ALA A 133 -12.03 15.45 2.81
C ALA A 133 -12.34 15.03 4.27
N LEU A 134 -13.02 15.88 5.05
CA LEU A 134 -13.55 15.52 6.37
C LEU A 134 -14.93 14.84 6.29
N ALA A 135 -15.64 14.99 5.17
CA ALA A 135 -16.90 14.29 4.95
C ALA A 135 -16.65 12.87 4.40
N THR A 136 -17.31 11.87 4.96
CA THR A 136 -17.31 10.51 4.39
C THR A 136 -18.05 10.49 3.05
N GLN A 137 -17.67 9.58 2.16
CA GLN A 137 -18.51 9.21 1.04
C GLN A 137 -19.84 8.60 1.55
N PRO A 138 -20.92 8.67 0.74
CA PRO A 138 -22.17 7.99 1.07
C PRO A 138 -21.95 6.50 1.34
N CYS A 139 -22.84 5.91 2.13
CA CYS A 139 -22.78 4.50 2.45
C CYS A 139 -22.73 3.65 1.18
N ASP A 140 -21.79 2.72 1.11
CA ASP A 140 -21.59 1.80 -0.02
C ASP A 140 -22.76 0.82 -0.26
N ALA A 141 -23.70 0.71 0.69
CA ALA A 141 -24.87 -0.16 0.60
C ALA A 141 -26.18 0.58 0.33
N CYS A 142 -26.50 1.63 1.11
CA CYS A 142 -27.78 2.34 1.02
C CYS A 142 -27.69 3.76 0.43
N GLY A 143 -26.48 4.31 0.27
CA GLY A 143 -26.28 5.67 -0.25
C GLY A 143 -26.57 6.80 0.73
N GLU A 144 -26.89 6.50 2.00
CA GLU A 144 -27.09 7.53 3.03
C GLU A 144 -25.77 8.20 3.43
N GLU A 145 -25.83 9.50 3.71
CA GLU A 145 -24.69 10.28 4.20
C GLU A 145 -24.54 10.14 5.72
N LEU A 146 -23.30 10.06 6.20
CA LEU A 146 -23.03 10.07 7.64
C LEU A 146 -23.24 11.49 8.17
N ARG A 147 -24.34 11.72 8.90
CA ARG A 147 -24.63 13.01 9.55
C ARG A 147 -24.19 12.96 11.02
N GLY A 148 -23.35 13.91 11.41
CA GLY A 148 -22.88 14.09 12.79
C GLY A 148 -23.90 14.74 13.70
#